data_AF-A0A1H2RX53-F1
#
_entry.id   AF-A0A1H2RX53-F1
#
_cell.length_a   1.000
_cell.length_b   1.000
_cell.length_c   1.000
_cell.angle_alpha   90.00
_cell.angle_beta   90.00
_cell.angle_gamma   90.00
#
_symmetry.space_group_name_H-M   'P 1'
#
loop_
_entity.id
_entity.type
_entity.pdbx_description
1 polymer ?
#
loop_
_entity_poly.entity_id
_entity_poly.type
_entity_poly.pdbx_seq_one_letter_code
_entity_poly.pdbx_strand_id
1 'polypeptide(L)'
;MSIFASKGQAAVQASNNDGGAQESPIVSFKSGSTFKVGVKSVFDVAEYYGYSIYKKVNTFVPTVQAKRNARGFVESDPSVWDRASELLYADAKKAKEAGASEDAVKEITDEAYLYRGKQRFLRAFFDLETGKDIVVDLSPKQEKTLKAVIEKYAKKLDSLAFELSKSGTGTNAVVALSPIIDMDEDLSDAERKNFAKLGEKPFDMESFESCLFIADEDEQIKNLVIAGFDIARLGLSIGANATNNAPEPAGDDAPIDISDEELPF
;
A
#
# COMPACT_ATOMS: atom_id res chain seq x y z
N MET A 1 19.94 12.46 -35.95
CA MET A 1 19.11 13.00 -34.84
C MET A 1 19.44 12.20 -33.59
N SER A 2 19.74 12.87 -32.47
CA SER A 2 20.18 12.22 -31.22
C SER A 2 18.95 11.79 -30.40
N ILE A 3 18.91 10.53 -29.96
CA ILE A 3 17.79 9.92 -29.21
C ILE A 3 17.72 10.28 -27.73
N PHE A 4 18.60 11.16 -27.25
CA PHE A 4 18.74 11.46 -25.82
C PHE A 4 18.16 12.83 -25.50
N ALA A 5 17.27 12.88 -24.50
CA ALA A 5 16.58 14.09 -24.05
C ALA A 5 17.52 15.16 -23.48
N SER A 6 18.68 14.78 -22.91
CA SER A 6 19.79 15.68 -22.56
C SER A 6 21.10 14.89 -22.45
N LYS A 7 22.26 15.57 -22.47
CA LYS A 7 23.60 14.96 -22.32
C LYS A 7 24.51 15.84 -21.45
N GLY A 8 25.49 15.20 -20.79
CA GLY A 8 26.52 15.89 -20.01
C GLY A 8 25.96 16.52 -18.73
N GLN A 9 26.49 17.69 -18.36
CA GLN A 9 26.14 18.38 -17.11
C GLN A 9 24.64 18.70 -16.98
N ALA A 10 23.93 18.85 -18.10
CA ALA A 10 22.47 19.01 -18.13
C ALA A 10 21.69 17.74 -17.71
N ALA A 11 22.25 16.54 -17.92
CA ALA A 11 21.65 15.29 -17.43
C ALA A 11 21.92 15.09 -15.92
N VAL A 12 23.08 15.54 -15.43
CA VAL A 12 23.42 15.51 -14.00
C VAL A 12 22.55 16.47 -13.19
N GLN A 13 22.26 17.65 -13.75
CA GLN A 13 21.36 18.65 -13.14
C GLN A 13 19.89 18.24 -13.24
N ALA A 14 19.49 17.42 -14.23
CA ALA A 14 18.13 16.89 -14.35
C ALA A 14 17.77 15.87 -13.25
N SER A 15 18.77 15.26 -12.58
CA SER A 15 18.53 14.47 -11.36
C SER A 15 18.21 15.34 -10.14
N ASN A 16 18.53 16.63 -10.18
CA ASN A 16 18.14 17.59 -9.14
C ASN A 16 16.92 18.37 -9.62
N ASN A 17 15.81 17.66 -9.75
CA ASN A 17 14.53 18.29 -10.02
C ASN A 17 14.01 18.92 -8.71
N ASP A 18 14.56 20.08 -8.33
CA ASP A 18 13.98 21.00 -7.34
C ASP A 18 12.72 21.68 -7.92
N GLY A 19 11.84 20.88 -8.51
CA GLY A 19 10.48 21.29 -8.81
C GLY A 19 9.72 21.31 -7.50
N GLY A 20 9.10 22.44 -7.15
CA GLY A 20 8.32 22.65 -5.93
C GLY A 20 7.05 21.79 -5.78
N ALA A 21 7.07 20.54 -6.24
CA ALA A 21 6.20 19.49 -5.75
C ALA A 21 6.70 19.11 -4.34
N GLN A 22 5.82 19.21 -3.36
CA GLN A 22 6.09 18.73 -2.02
C GLN A 22 6.50 17.26 -2.13
N GLU A 23 7.73 16.94 -1.72
CA GLU A 23 8.27 15.59 -1.76
C GLU A 23 7.34 14.69 -0.92
N SER A 24 6.83 13.61 -1.52
CA SER A 24 5.92 12.70 -0.83
C SER A 24 6.62 12.11 0.40
N PRO A 25 6.01 12.16 1.60
CA PRO A 25 6.66 11.67 2.81
C PRO A 25 6.70 10.14 2.89
N ILE A 26 6.10 9.43 1.93
CA ILE A 26 6.09 7.97 1.94
C ILE A 26 7.50 7.41 1.74
N VAL A 27 7.94 6.57 2.68
CA VAL A 27 9.24 5.92 2.63
C VAL A 27 9.10 4.44 2.37
N SER A 28 10.11 3.86 1.73
CA SER A 28 10.13 2.43 1.47
C SER A 28 10.43 1.65 2.76
N PHE A 29 9.41 1.01 3.32
CA PHE A 29 9.55 0.19 4.51
C PHE A 29 9.67 -1.29 4.16
N LYS A 30 10.88 -1.69 3.76
CA LYS A 30 11.21 -3.06 3.34
C LYS A 30 11.67 -3.89 4.54
N SER A 31 11.71 -5.21 4.37
CA SER A 31 12.33 -6.05 5.39
C SER A 31 13.82 -5.72 5.55
N GLY A 32 14.28 -5.65 6.79
CA GLY A 32 15.61 -5.15 7.16
C GLY A 32 15.67 -3.65 7.40
N SER A 33 14.59 -2.89 7.14
CA SER A 33 14.54 -1.46 7.45
C SER A 33 14.30 -1.23 8.94
N THR A 34 15.04 -0.29 9.50
CA THR A 34 14.89 0.22 10.87
C THR A 34 14.97 1.75 10.84
N PHE A 35 14.08 2.41 11.58
CA PHE A 35 14.07 3.86 11.77
C PHE A 35 13.97 4.18 13.26
N LYS A 36 14.67 5.21 13.72
CA LYS A 36 14.38 5.81 15.03
C LYS A 36 13.40 6.95 14.82
N VAL A 37 12.25 6.87 15.48
CA VAL A 37 11.10 7.72 15.21
C VAL A 37 10.48 8.30 16.48
N GLY A 38 9.92 9.49 16.37
CA GLY A 38 8.92 10.00 17.28
C GLY A 38 7.51 9.74 16.75
N VAL A 39 6.53 9.70 17.65
CA VAL A 39 5.10 9.58 17.30
C VAL A 39 4.41 10.86 17.78
N LYS A 40 3.84 11.63 16.85
CA LYS A 40 3.19 12.91 17.18
C LYS A 40 1.78 12.71 17.76
N SER A 41 1.02 11.79 17.18
CA SER A 41 -0.34 11.46 17.64
C SER A 41 -0.67 9.99 17.40
N VAL A 42 -1.62 9.47 18.20
CA VAL A 42 -2.22 8.15 17.95
C VAL A 42 -3.07 8.13 16.67
N PHE A 43 -3.50 9.31 16.21
CA PHE A 43 -4.43 9.51 15.10
C PHE A 43 -3.76 9.85 13.76
N ASP A 44 -2.42 9.92 13.69
CA ASP A 44 -1.71 10.21 12.44
C ASP A 44 -1.67 8.95 11.54
N VAL A 45 -2.85 8.57 11.06
CA VAL A 45 -3.09 7.37 10.26
C VAL A 45 -4.23 7.62 9.27
N ALA A 46 -4.09 7.11 8.05
CA ALA A 46 -5.13 7.10 7.04
C ALA A 46 -5.40 5.67 6.55
N GLU A 47 -6.65 5.30 6.44
CA GLU A 47 -7.09 4.03 5.82
C GLU A 47 -7.35 4.25 4.34
N TYR A 48 -6.98 3.27 3.51
CA TYR A 48 -7.36 3.23 2.11
C TYR A 48 -7.54 1.79 1.62
N TYR A 49 -8.17 1.64 0.45
CA TYR A 49 -8.27 0.37 -0.26
C TYR A 49 -7.43 0.43 -1.52
N GLY A 50 -6.29 -0.29 -1.50
CA GLY A 50 -5.35 -0.33 -2.60
C GLY A 50 -5.54 -1.56 -3.49
N TYR A 51 -5.28 -1.40 -4.77
CA TYR A 51 -5.29 -2.46 -5.78
C TYR A 51 -3.88 -2.67 -6.30
N SER A 52 -3.44 -3.92 -6.41
CA SER A 52 -2.12 -4.28 -6.91
C SER A 52 -2.08 -5.76 -7.24
N ILE A 53 -1.17 -6.13 -8.14
CA ILE A 53 -0.76 -7.52 -8.33
C ILE A 53 0.76 -7.55 -8.32
N TYR A 54 1.32 -8.38 -7.44
CA TYR A 54 2.75 -8.45 -7.21
C TYR A 54 3.50 -8.66 -8.54
N LYS A 55 4.56 -7.88 -8.76
CA LYS A 55 5.38 -7.83 -10.00
C LYS A 55 4.67 -7.45 -11.30
N LYS A 56 3.34 -7.24 -11.30
CA LYS A 56 2.58 -6.86 -12.50
C LYS A 56 2.05 -5.43 -12.42
N VAL A 57 1.38 -5.08 -11.32
CA VAL A 57 0.67 -3.81 -11.14
C VAL A 57 1.07 -3.22 -9.80
N ASN A 58 1.67 -2.03 -9.83
CA ASN A 58 1.98 -1.26 -8.64
C ASN A 58 0.70 -0.84 -7.91
N THR A 59 0.79 -0.61 -6.60
CA THR A 59 -0.35 -0.18 -5.79
C THR A 59 -0.94 1.13 -6.31
N PHE A 60 -2.25 1.14 -6.52
CA PHE A 60 -3.00 2.33 -6.89
C PHE A 60 -4.32 2.40 -6.10
N VAL A 61 -4.93 3.59 -6.12
CA VAL A 61 -6.28 3.83 -5.62
C VAL A 61 -7.14 4.45 -6.72
N PRO A 62 -8.41 4.07 -6.88
CA PRO A 62 -9.28 4.65 -7.91
C PRO A 62 -9.63 6.11 -7.56
N THR A 63 -9.83 6.96 -8.57
CA THR A 63 -10.29 8.35 -8.35
C THR A 63 -11.61 8.40 -7.58
N VAL A 64 -12.52 7.45 -7.83
CA VAL A 64 -13.76 7.27 -7.09
C VAL A 64 -13.64 6.04 -6.20
N GLN A 65 -13.71 6.25 -4.89
CA GLN A 65 -13.60 5.18 -3.90
C GLN A 65 -14.93 4.42 -3.77
N ALA A 66 -14.86 3.09 -3.84
CA ALA A 66 -16.00 2.23 -3.55
C ALA A 66 -16.42 2.37 -2.09
N LYS A 67 -17.73 2.43 -1.84
CA LYS A 67 -18.26 2.36 -0.47
C LYS A 67 -18.25 0.92 -0.02
N ARG A 68 -17.68 0.66 1.16
CA ARG A 68 -17.51 -0.68 1.70
C ARG A 68 -18.15 -0.83 3.07
N ASN A 69 -18.63 -2.03 3.36
CA ASN A 69 -19.13 -2.39 4.68
C ASN A 69 -18.00 -2.64 5.69
N ALA A 70 -18.35 -2.90 6.95
CA ALA A 70 -17.39 -3.18 8.02
C ALA A 70 -16.50 -4.42 7.79
N ARG A 71 -16.88 -5.31 6.86
CA ARG A 71 -16.09 -6.48 6.45
C ARG A 71 -15.23 -6.20 5.20
N GLY A 72 -15.24 -4.96 4.71
CA GLY A 72 -14.48 -4.52 3.53
C GLY A 72 -15.05 -4.98 2.19
N PHE A 73 -16.31 -5.46 2.14
CA PHE A 73 -17.00 -5.77 0.88
C PHE A 73 -17.65 -4.53 0.30
N VAL A 74 -17.68 -4.44 -1.03
CA VAL A 74 -18.29 -3.31 -1.73
C VAL A 74 -19.80 -3.32 -1.56
N GLU A 75 -20.37 -2.17 -1.19
CA GLU A 75 -21.81 -1.93 -1.11
C GLU A 75 -22.32 -1.07 -2.28
N SER A 76 -21.51 -0.11 -2.73
CA SER A 76 -21.84 0.76 -3.86
C SER A 76 -20.59 1.39 -4.48
N ASP A 77 -20.75 1.91 -5.70
CA ASP A 77 -19.70 2.57 -6.48
C ASP A 77 -18.46 1.68 -6.74
N PRO A 78 -18.63 0.41 -7.21
CA PRO A 78 -17.51 -0.48 -7.43
C PRO A 78 -16.55 0.08 -8.49
N SER A 79 -15.25 -0.03 -8.23
CA SER A 79 -14.23 0.25 -9.25
C SER A 79 -14.31 -0.78 -10.40
N VAL A 80 -13.56 -0.55 -11.49
CA VAL A 80 -13.45 -1.56 -12.56
C VAL A 80 -12.86 -2.87 -12.01
N TRP A 81 -11.93 -2.76 -11.06
CA TRP A 81 -11.27 -3.88 -10.41
C TRP A 81 -12.20 -4.64 -9.46
N ASP A 82 -13.05 -3.94 -8.71
CA ASP A 82 -14.09 -4.58 -7.90
C ASP A 82 -15.06 -5.38 -8.77
N ARG A 83 -15.48 -4.82 -9.92
CA ARG A 83 -16.33 -5.54 -10.87
C ARG A 83 -15.68 -6.81 -11.41
N ALA A 84 -14.37 -6.78 -11.69
CA ALA A 84 -13.61 -7.95 -12.09
C ALA A 84 -13.60 -9.04 -10.99
N SER A 85 -13.37 -8.64 -9.75
CA SER A 85 -13.39 -9.52 -8.57
C SER A 85 -14.78 -10.13 -8.35
N GLU A 86 -15.84 -9.32 -8.38
CA GLU A 86 -17.23 -9.76 -8.22
C GLU A 86 -17.66 -10.76 -9.30
N LEU A 87 -17.26 -10.52 -10.55
CA LEU A 87 -17.53 -11.43 -11.66
C LEU A 87 -16.90 -12.81 -11.41
N LEU A 88 -15.64 -12.87 -10.98
CA LEU A 88 -14.95 -14.13 -10.68
C LEU A 88 -15.55 -14.83 -9.47
N TYR A 89 -15.94 -14.11 -8.41
CA TYR A 89 -16.65 -14.71 -7.28
C TYR A 89 -18.01 -15.28 -7.70
N ALA A 90 -18.73 -14.62 -8.61
CA ALA A 90 -19.97 -15.15 -9.16
C ALA A 90 -19.74 -16.44 -9.97
N ASP A 91 -18.63 -16.54 -10.69
CA ASP A 91 -18.26 -17.77 -11.40
C ASP A 91 -17.86 -18.89 -10.44
N ALA A 92 -17.09 -18.59 -9.40
CA ALA A 92 -16.74 -19.56 -8.35
C ALA A 92 -18.01 -20.13 -7.69
N LYS A 93 -18.99 -19.26 -7.38
CA LYS A 93 -20.28 -19.68 -6.83
C LYS A 93 -21.04 -20.60 -7.80
N LYS A 94 -21.12 -20.24 -9.08
CA LYS A 94 -21.76 -21.09 -10.10
C LYS A 94 -21.06 -22.44 -10.26
N ALA A 95 -19.72 -22.46 -10.23
CA ALA A 95 -18.93 -23.68 -10.31
C ALA A 95 -19.22 -24.60 -9.10
N LYS A 96 -19.26 -24.03 -7.89
CA LYS A 96 -19.63 -24.74 -6.66
C LYS A 96 -21.05 -25.33 -6.75
N GLU A 97 -22.03 -24.53 -7.18
CA GLU A 97 -23.42 -24.99 -7.37
C GLU A 97 -23.56 -26.07 -8.46
N ALA A 98 -22.68 -26.05 -9.47
CA ALA A 98 -22.60 -27.07 -10.51
C ALA A 98 -21.85 -28.35 -10.09
N GLY A 99 -21.33 -28.42 -8.86
CA GLY A 99 -20.64 -29.58 -8.32
C GLY A 99 -19.16 -29.67 -8.69
N ALA A 100 -18.50 -28.55 -9.01
CA ALA A 100 -17.04 -28.50 -9.16
C ALA A 100 -16.34 -28.89 -7.85
N SER A 101 -15.10 -29.40 -7.95
CA SER A 101 -14.28 -29.71 -6.79
C SER A 101 -13.92 -28.45 -6.01
N GLU A 102 -13.62 -28.62 -4.72
CA GLU A 102 -13.15 -27.53 -3.85
C GLU A 102 -11.90 -26.84 -4.43
N ASP A 103 -10.94 -27.61 -4.96
CA ASP A 103 -9.74 -27.07 -5.61
C ASP A 103 -10.07 -26.17 -6.81
N ALA A 104 -11.01 -26.57 -7.66
CA ALA A 104 -11.40 -25.78 -8.83
C ALA A 104 -12.14 -24.49 -8.44
N VAL A 105 -12.98 -24.55 -7.39
CA VAL A 105 -13.61 -23.34 -6.83
C VAL A 105 -12.54 -22.44 -6.22
N LYS A 106 -11.57 -23.03 -5.51
CA LYS A 106 -10.48 -22.31 -4.86
C LYS A 106 -9.62 -21.54 -5.85
N GLU A 107 -9.25 -22.13 -6.98
CA GLU A 107 -8.50 -21.46 -8.04
C GLU A 107 -9.20 -20.18 -8.52
N ILE A 108 -10.52 -20.24 -8.73
CA ILE A 108 -11.30 -19.08 -9.16
C ILE A 108 -11.39 -18.02 -8.04
N THR A 109 -11.57 -18.44 -6.78
CA THR A 109 -11.61 -17.49 -5.65
C THR A 109 -10.25 -16.85 -5.37
N ASP A 110 -9.15 -17.58 -5.55
CA ASP A 110 -7.79 -17.07 -5.42
C ASP A 110 -7.54 -16.00 -6.48
N GLU A 111 -7.96 -16.26 -7.73
CA GLU A 111 -7.89 -15.27 -8.80
C GLU A 111 -8.79 -14.04 -8.50
N ALA A 112 -10.03 -14.26 -8.06
CA ALA A 112 -10.95 -13.18 -7.69
C ALA A 112 -10.36 -12.24 -6.63
N TYR A 113 -9.63 -12.80 -5.65
CA TYR A 113 -9.01 -12.07 -4.57
C TYR A 113 -7.85 -11.17 -5.03
N LEU A 114 -7.20 -11.48 -6.16
CA LEU A 114 -6.15 -10.63 -6.74
C LEU A 114 -6.71 -9.27 -7.19
N TYR A 115 -7.96 -9.23 -7.66
CA TYR A 115 -8.59 -8.01 -8.17
C TYR A 115 -9.34 -7.20 -7.11
N ARG A 116 -9.56 -7.76 -5.92
CA ARG A 116 -10.25 -7.08 -4.83
C ARG A 116 -9.38 -5.96 -4.24
N GLY A 117 -10.01 -4.83 -3.92
CA GLY A 117 -9.37 -3.78 -3.13
C GLY A 117 -8.98 -4.28 -1.73
N LYS A 118 -7.70 -4.15 -1.39
CA LYS A 118 -7.15 -4.61 -0.10
C LYS A 118 -7.07 -3.43 0.86
N GLN A 119 -7.61 -3.60 2.07
CA GLN A 119 -7.49 -2.61 3.14
C GLN A 119 -6.02 -2.42 3.53
N ARG A 120 -5.59 -1.17 3.61
CA ARG A 120 -4.22 -0.76 3.93
C ARG A 120 -4.26 0.51 4.79
N PHE A 121 -3.15 0.79 5.47
CA PHE A 121 -3.01 1.95 6.33
C PHE A 121 -1.71 2.68 6.03
N LEU A 122 -1.81 3.98 5.83
CA LEU A 122 -0.67 4.88 5.87
C LEU A 122 -0.54 5.39 7.30
N ARG A 123 0.60 5.18 7.94
CA ARG A 123 0.88 5.69 9.28
C ARG A 123 2.08 6.62 9.25
N ALA A 124 1.92 7.79 9.86
CA ALA A 124 2.97 8.79 9.93
C ALA A 124 3.82 8.62 11.20
N PHE A 125 5.09 8.97 11.05
CA PHE A 125 6.10 9.02 12.09
C PHE A 125 6.99 10.23 11.87
N PHE A 126 7.66 10.71 12.90
CA PHE A 126 8.69 11.73 12.78
C PHE A 126 10.07 11.08 12.81
N ASP A 127 10.77 11.05 11.69
CA ASP A 127 12.10 10.45 11.61
C ASP A 127 13.13 11.29 12.35
N LEU A 128 13.82 10.69 13.33
CA LEU A 128 14.79 11.38 14.16
C LEU A 128 16.12 11.60 13.43
N GLU A 129 16.45 10.76 12.45
CA GLU A 129 17.67 10.92 11.66
C GLU A 129 17.59 12.18 10.79
N THR A 130 16.52 12.31 9.99
CA THR A 130 16.35 13.46 9.08
C THR A 130 15.65 14.65 9.72
N GLY A 131 14.88 14.45 10.80
CA GLY A 131 14.05 15.48 11.41
C GLY A 131 12.83 15.87 10.56
N LYS A 132 12.35 14.96 9.72
CA LYS A 132 11.19 15.13 8.84
C LYS A 132 10.10 14.10 9.17
N ASP A 133 8.86 14.42 8.82
CA ASP A 133 7.79 13.43 8.85
C ASP A 133 7.97 12.41 7.73
N ILE A 134 7.76 11.14 8.05
CA ILE A 134 7.77 10.01 7.13
C ILE A 134 6.46 9.24 7.26
N VAL A 135 6.05 8.59 6.17
CA VAL A 135 4.84 7.75 6.12
C VAL A 135 5.23 6.33 5.70
N VAL A 136 4.67 5.33 6.36
CA VAL A 136 4.82 3.91 5.99
C VAL A 136 3.48 3.29 5.64
N ASP A 137 3.48 2.42 4.63
CA ASP A 137 2.33 1.63 4.19
C ASP A 137 2.30 0.25 4.89
N LEU A 138 1.19 -0.02 5.59
CA LEU A 138 1.01 -1.16 6.48
C LEU A 138 -0.23 -1.98 6.11
N SER A 139 -0.14 -3.29 6.31
CA SER A 139 -1.33 -4.16 6.31
C SER A 139 -2.16 -3.93 7.59
N PRO A 140 -3.44 -4.36 7.62
CA PRO A 140 -4.27 -4.23 8.83
C PRO A 140 -3.66 -4.89 10.07
N LYS A 141 -2.98 -6.04 9.89
CA LYS A 141 -2.29 -6.74 10.99
C LYS A 141 -1.07 -5.97 11.49
N GLN A 142 -0.31 -5.37 10.58
CA GLN A 142 0.87 -4.56 10.94
C GLN A 142 0.44 -3.29 11.67
N GLU A 143 -0.56 -2.59 11.13
CA GLU A 143 -1.14 -1.39 11.75
C GLU A 143 -1.69 -1.69 13.15
N LYS A 144 -2.48 -2.77 13.30
CA LYS A 144 -3.01 -3.19 14.60
C LYS A 144 -1.90 -3.41 15.64
N THR A 145 -0.78 -4.00 15.23
CA THR A 145 0.39 -4.21 16.10
C THR A 145 0.99 -2.87 16.53
N LEU A 146 1.21 -1.94 15.59
CA LEU A 146 1.79 -0.63 15.92
C LEU A 146 0.86 0.22 16.78
N LYS A 147 -0.42 0.28 16.42
CA LYS A 147 -1.45 0.99 17.18
C LYS A 147 -1.49 0.55 18.64
N ALA A 148 -1.41 -0.76 18.91
CA ALA A 148 -1.41 -1.27 20.29
C ALA A 148 -0.23 -0.74 21.13
N VAL A 149 0.96 -0.62 20.53
CA VAL A 149 2.13 -0.03 21.20
C VAL A 149 1.94 1.47 21.41
N ILE A 150 1.53 2.18 20.37
CA ILE A 150 1.30 3.64 20.41
C ILE A 150 0.26 3.99 21.48
N GLU A 151 -0.85 3.26 21.56
CA GLU A 151 -1.89 3.45 22.58
C GLU A 151 -1.39 3.16 23.99
N LYS A 152 -0.58 2.11 24.17
CA LYS A 152 0.03 1.79 25.46
C LYS A 152 0.90 2.94 25.98
N TYR A 153 1.56 3.68 25.08
CA TYR A 153 2.44 4.81 25.41
C TYR A 153 1.82 6.18 25.09
N ALA A 154 0.51 6.27 24.86
CA ALA A 154 -0.15 7.51 24.41
C ALA A 154 0.12 8.74 25.29
N LYS A 155 0.31 8.54 26.61
CA LYS A 155 0.60 9.61 27.58
C LYS A 155 2.09 10.01 27.66
N LYS A 156 2.94 9.38 26.85
CA LYS A 156 4.41 9.52 26.89
C LYS A 156 5.00 9.70 25.48
N LEU A 157 4.17 9.97 24.47
CA LEU A 157 4.63 10.10 23.08
C LEU A 157 5.55 11.31 22.89
N ASP A 158 5.38 12.34 23.72
CA ASP A 158 6.23 13.54 23.81
C ASP A 158 7.54 13.31 24.58
N SER A 159 7.66 12.19 25.29
CA SER A 159 8.80 11.89 26.15
C SER A 159 9.52 10.58 25.80
N LEU A 160 9.10 9.88 24.75
CA LEU A 160 9.68 8.61 24.31
C LEU A 160 9.91 8.63 22.80
N ALA A 161 11.14 8.31 22.40
CA ALA A 161 11.45 7.87 21.05
C ALA A 161 11.20 6.37 20.90
N PHE A 162 11.06 5.91 19.67
CA PHE A 162 10.81 4.52 19.33
C PHE A 162 11.74 4.05 18.22
N GLU A 163 12.04 2.76 18.20
CA GLU A 163 12.58 2.08 17.05
C GLU A 163 11.44 1.41 16.28
N LEU A 164 11.25 1.81 15.03
CA LEU A 164 10.35 1.20 14.06
C LEU A 164 11.15 0.26 13.17
N SER A 165 10.84 -1.03 13.19
CA SER A 165 11.57 -2.02 12.38
C SER A 165 10.65 -2.97 11.64
N LYS A 166 11.15 -3.49 10.52
CA LYS A 166 10.50 -4.55 9.75
C LYS A 166 11.47 -5.69 9.48
N SER A 167 11.05 -6.90 9.78
CA SER A 167 11.85 -8.12 9.60
C SER A 167 11.02 -9.24 8.98
N GLY A 168 11.65 -10.34 8.56
CA GLY A 168 10.98 -11.48 7.91
C GLY A 168 10.70 -11.27 6.42
N THR A 169 10.18 -12.29 5.73
CA THR A 169 9.94 -12.25 4.27
C THR A 169 8.54 -12.73 3.92
N GLY A 170 8.01 -12.21 2.81
CA GLY A 170 6.68 -12.59 2.31
C GLY A 170 5.58 -12.40 3.36
N THR A 171 4.81 -13.46 3.59
CA THR A 171 3.70 -13.50 4.55
C THR A 171 4.16 -13.45 6.02
N ASN A 172 5.44 -13.73 6.29
CA ASN A 172 6.03 -13.73 7.62
C ASN A 172 6.68 -12.39 7.99
N ALA A 173 6.47 -11.34 7.18
CA ALA A 173 7.01 -10.02 7.48
C ALA A 173 6.33 -9.41 8.73
N VAL A 174 7.13 -9.18 9.78
CA VAL A 174 6.69 -8.58 11.05
C VAL A 174 7.15 -7.14 11.12
N VAL A 175 6.25 -6.26 11.53
CA VAL A 175 6.54 -4.86 11.84
C VAL A 175 6.47 -4.70 13.36
N ALA A 176 7.47 -4.05 13.93
CA ALA A 176 7.59 -3.81 15.36
C ALA A 176 7.85 -2.34 15.64
N LEU A 177 7.34 -1.87 16.79
CA LEU A 177 7.65 -0.57 17.36
C LEU A 177 8.02 -0.79 18.81
N SER A 178 9.22 -0.37 19.19
CA SER A 178 9.79 -0.59 20.52
C SER A 178 10.22 0.74 21.11
N PRO A 179 9.86 1.09 22.36
CA PRO A 179 10.35 2.31 22.97
C PRO A 179 11.87 2.23 23.17
N ILE A 180 12.57 3.32 22.88
CA ILE A 180 13.98 3.48 23.20
C ILE A 180 14.08 3.85 24.68
N ILE A 181 14.75 3.00 25.46
CA ILE A 181 14.76 3.13 26.93
C ILE A 181 15.79 4.17 27.37
N ASP A 182 16.98 4.15 26.78
CA ASP A 182 18.05 5.10 27.10
C ASP A 182 18.25 6.07 25.93
N MET A 183 17.50 7.17 25.93
CA MET A 183 17.60 8.19 24.87
C MET A 183 18.92 8.98 24.91
N ASP A 184 19.68 8.90 26.00
CA ASP A 184 20.98 9.56 26.11
C ASP A 184 22.09 8.71 25.49
N GLU A 185 22.00 7.38 25.58
CA GLU A 185 22.95 6.45 24.95
C GLU A 185 22.54 6.03 23.53
N ASP A 186 21.25 5.74 23.30
CA ASP A 186 20.76 5.12 22.06
C ASP A 186 20.44 6.14 20.95
N LEU A 187 20.39 7.43 21.27
CA LEU A 187 20.26 8.51 20.29
C LEU A 187 21.58 9.26 20.15
N SER A 188 21.85 9.73 18.93
CA SER A 188 22.89 10.73 18.66
C SER A 188 22.42 12.12 19.10
N ASP A 189 23.37 13.07 19.21
CA ASP A 189 23.06 14.47 19.49
C ASP A 189 22.08 15.09 18.46
N ALA A 190 22.22 14.70 17.19
CA ALA A 190 21.34 15.16 16.12
C ALA A 190 19.91 14.62 16.30
N GLU A 191 19.78 13.32 16.58
CA GLU A 191 18.49 12.67 16.83
C GLU A 191 17.79 13.25 18.07
N ARG A 192 18.53 13.48 19.16
CA ARG A 192 17.99 14.18 20.36
C ARG A 192 17.49 15.58 20.04
N LYS A 193 18.27 16.35 19.26
CA LYS A 193 17.88 17.70 18.85
C LYS A 193 16.64 17.68 17.96
N ASN A 194 16.48 16.68 17.11
CA ASN A 194 15.28 16.50 16.30
C ASN A 194 14.10 16.05 17.16
N PHE A 195 14.30 15.13 18.10
CA PHE A 195 13.27 14.69 19.05
C PHE A 195 12.66 15.86 19.83
N ALA A 196 13.48 16.82 20.26
CA ALA A 196 12.98 18.04 20.92
C ALA A 196 12.00 18.86 20.08
N LYS A 197 11.97 18.67 18.76
CA LYS A 197 11.04 19.34 17.83
C LYS A 197 9.75 18.56 17.57
N LEU A 198 9.64 17.32 18.08
CA LEU A 198 8.53 16.41 17.78
C LEU A 198 7.16 17.08 17.99
N GLY A 199 7.01 17.84 19.09
CA GLY A 199 5.78 18.53 19.46
C GLY A 199 5.60 19.93 18.90
N GLU A 200 6.54 20.45 18.09
CA GLU A 200 6.45 21.83 17.57
C GLU A 200 5.29 22.00 16.58
N LYS A 201 4.98 20.96 15.80
CA LYS A 201 3.92 20.97 14.79
C LYS A 201 3.23 19.60 14.70
N PRO A 202 1.88 19.58 14.60
CA PRO A 202 1.16 18.35 14.29
C PRO A 202 1.58 17.81 12.91
N PHE A 203 1.32 16.53 12.67
CA PHE A 203 1.44 15.97 11.33
C PHE A 203 0.39 16.62 10.40
N ASP A 204 0.78 16.86 9.15
CA ASP A 204 -0.11 17.40 8.13
C ASP A 204 -0.86 16.25 7.43
N MET A 205 -2.15 16.08 7.76
CA MET A 205 -2.97 14.99 7.23
C MET A 205 -3.15 15.05 5.70
N GLU A 206 -3.08 16.24 5.08
CA GLU A 206 -3.17 16.39 3.61
C GLU A 206 -1.98 15.74 2.91
N SER A 207 -0.83 15.63 3.60
CA SER A 207 0.36 14.99 3.05
C SER A 207 0.14 13.49 2.73
N PHE A 208 -0.87 12.83 3.31
CA PHE A 208 -1.24 11.46 2.93
C PHE A 208 -1.73 11.36 1.48
N GLU A 209 -2.38 12.40 0.93
CA GLU A 209 -2.91 12.36 -0.43
C GLU A 209 -1.80 12.22 -1.48
N SER A 210 -0.62 12.77 -1.19
CA SER A 210 0.57 12.67 -2.05
C SER A 210 1.27 11.30 -1.98
N CYS A 211 0.88 10.42 -1.06
CA CYS A 211 1.53 9.11 -0.85
C CYS A 211 1.06 8.04 -1.83
N LEU A 212 -0.09 8.24 -2.49
CA LEU A 212 -0.77 7.21 -3.28
C LEU A 212 -0.84 7.60 -4.75
N PHE A 213 -0.67 6.60 -5.61
CA PHE A 213 -0.95 6.77 -7.04
C PHE A 213 -2.46 6.64 -7.28
N ILE A 214 -3.08 7.72 -7.75
CA ILE A 214 -4.51 7.75 -8.08
C ILE A 214 -4.69 7.37 -9.54
N ALA A 215 -5.44 6.28 -9.79
CA ALA A 215 -5.73 5.80 -11.13
C ALA A 215 -7.15 6.18 -11.56
N ASP A 216 -7.26 6.82 -12.73
CA ASP A 216 -8.55 7.03 -13.39
C ASP A 216 -9.09 5.72 -14.01
N GLU A 217 -10.27 5.79 -14.64
CA GLU A 217 -10.90 4.59 -15.20
C GLU A 217 -10.08 3.95 -16.34
N ASP A 218 -9.46 4.78 -17.21
CA ASP A 218 -8.64 4.29 -18.32
C ASP A 218 -7.37 3.60 -17.82
N GLU A 219 -6.73 4.15 -16.81
CA GLU A 219 -5.58 3.54 -16.13
C GLU A 219 -5.96 2.25 -15.41
N GLN A 220 -7.12 2.20 -14.76
CA GLN A 220 -7.64 0.97 -14.16
C GLN A 220 -7.84 -0.14 -15.20
N ILE A 221 -8.41 0.18 -16.37
CA ILE A 221 -8.62 -0.78 -17.46
C ILE A 221 -7.27 -1.27 -18.01
N LYS A 222 -6.31 -0.38 -18.24
CA LYS A 222 -4.95 -0.76 -18.65
C LYS A 222 -4.30 -1.69 -17.63
N ASN A 223 -4.44 -1.39 -16.34
CA ASN A 223 -3.90 -2.21 -15.26
C ASN A 223 -4.56 -3.59 -15.22
N LEU A 224 -5.87 -3.73 -15.51
CA LEU A 224 -6.53 -5.04 -15.63
C LEU A 224 -5.94 -5.87 -16.77
N VAL A 225 -5.64 -5.25 -17.91
CA VAL A 225 -4.98 -5.96 -19.02
C VAL A 225 -3.56 -6.38 -18.66
N ILE A 226 -2.79 -5.51 -18.00
CA ILE A 226 -1.45 -5.84 -17.49
C ILE A 226 -1.50 -6.99 -16.46
N ALA A 227 -2.53 -7.01 -15.62
CA ALA A 227 -2.79 -8.08 -14.67
C ALA A 227 -3.05 -9.44 -15.34
N GLY A 228 -3.57 -9.42 -16.59
CA GLY A 228 -3.95 -10.59 -17.36
C GLY A 228 -5.46 -10.87 -17.36
N PHE A 229 -6.27 -9.93 -16.88
CA PHE A 229 -7.73 -10.06 -16.88
C PHE A 229 -8.31 -9.81 -18.27
N ASP A 230 -9.23 -10.66 -18.69
CA ASP A 230 -10.01 -10.45 -19.91
C ASP A 230 -11.11 -9.40 -19.69
N ILE A 231 -10.78 -8.14 -19.99
CA ILE A 231 -11.69 -7.01 -19.84
C ILE A 231 -12.96 -7.10 -20.71
N ALA A 232 -12.97 -7.93 -21.76
CA ALA A 232 -14.17 -8.14 -22.58
C ALA A 232 -15.30 -8.80 -21.77
N ARG A 233 -14.96 -9.56 -20.72
CA ARG A 233 -15.93 -10.14 -19.77
C ARG A 233 -16.73 -9.09 -19.01
N LEU A 234 -16.19 -7.87 -18.90
CA LEU A 234 -16.86 -6.70 -18.32
C LEU A 234 -17.52 -5.81 -19.37
N GLY A 235 -17.50 -6.20 -20.66
CA GLY A 235 -17.98 -5.37 -21.76
C GLY A 235 -17.07 -4.18 -22.07
N LEU A 236 -15.80 -4.23 -21.66
CA LEU A 236 -14.82 -3.16 -21.85
C LEU A 236 -13.88 -3.49 -23.02
N SER A 237 -13.28 -2.45 -23.59
CA SER A 237 -12.25 -2.58 -24.63
C SER A 237 -11.22 -1.47 -24.49
N ILE A 238 -9.96 -1.75 -24.87
CA ILE A 238 -8.97 -0.69 -25.06
C ILE A 238 -9.05 -0.28 -26.54
N GLY A 239 -9.29 1.00 -26.82
CA GLY A 239 -9.32 1.51 -28.20
C GLY A 239 -8.09 1.08 -29.01
N ALA A 240 -8.22 0.99 -30.34
CA ALA A 240 -7.31 0.31 -31.28
C ALA A 240 -5.81 0.72 -31.30
N ASN A 241 -5.34 1.60 -30.41
CA ASN A 241 -3.96 2.08 -30.32
C ASN A 241 -3.19 1.57 -29.08
N ALA A 242 -3.73 0.65 -28.29
CA ALA A 242 -2.97 0.07 -27.18
C ALA A 242 -2.13 -1.14 -27.62
N THR A 243 -0.82 -0.94 -27.70
CA THR A 243 0.15 -2.03 -27.82
C THR A 243 0.18 -2.82 -26.52
N ASN A 244 -0.26 -4.09 -26.61
CA ASN A 244 -0.12 -5.11 -25.58
C ASN A 244 1.36 -5.46 -25.37
N ASN A 245 2.06 -4.74 -24.49
CA ASN A 245 3.25 -5.26 -23.84
C ASN A 245 2.84 -5.88 -22.51
N ALA A 246 2.10 -6.98 -22.57
CA ALA A 246 1.91 -7.84 -21.41
C ALA A 246 3.21 -8.62 -21.17
N PRO A 247 3.85 -8.53 -19.99
CA PRO A 247 4.90 -9.47 -19.63
C PRO A 247 4.32 -10.90 -19.53
N GLU A 248 5.08 -11.89 -19.98
CA GLU A 248 4.71 -13.30 -19.86
C GLU A 248 4.36 -13.66 -18.41
N PRO A 249 3.34 -14.51 -18.18
CA PRO A 249 2.95 -14.93 -16.84
C PRO A 249 4.09 -15.72 -16.19
N ALA A 250 4.73 -15.12 -15.18
CA ALA A 250 5.59 -15.86 -14.27
C ALA A 250 4.70 -16.66 -13.31
N GLY A 251 4.53 -17.95 -13.59
CA GLY A 251 3.91 -18.89 -12.66
C GLY A 251 4.83 -19.07 -11.44
N ASP A 252 4.45 -18.44 -10.33
CA ASP A 252 4.73 -18.91 -8.96
C ASP A 252 4.00 -18.00 -7.95
N ASP A 253 2.68 -17.83 -8.11
CA ASP A 253 1.87 -17.29 -7.02
C ASP A 253 1.53 -18.46 -6.08
N ALA A 254 2.22 -18.49 -4.94
CA ALA A 254 1.94 -19.49 -3.90
C ALA A 254 0.46 -19.43 -3.51
N PRO A 255 -0.17 -20.58 -3.16
CA PRO A 255 -1.58 -20.62 -2.79
C PRO A 255 -1.88 -19.59 -1.68
N ILE A 256 -2.84 -18.71 -1.93
CA ILE A 256 -3.35 -17.80 -0.89
C ILE A 256 -4.35 -18.63 -0.09
N ASP A 257 -4.15 -18.76 1.22
CA ASP A 257 -5.11 -19.44 2.09
C ASP A 257 -6.28 -18.47 2.36
N ILE A 258 -7.37 -18.62 1.61
CA ILE A 258 -8.59 -17.81 1.73
C ILE A 258 -9.64 -18.63 2.48
N SER A 259 -10.12 -18.10 3.60
CA SER A 259 -11.17 -18.76 4.38
C SER A 259 -12.57 -18.45 3.85
N ASP A 260 -13.55 -19.34 4.12
CA ASP A 260 -14.96 -19.11 3.75
C ASP A 260 -15.51 -17.77 4.30
N GLU A 261 -15.01 -17.30 5.44
CA GLU A 261 -15.41 -16.01 6.03
C GLU A 261 -14.92 -14.79 5.22
N GLU A 262 -13.92 -14.97 4.37
CA GLU A 262 -13.36 -13.94 3.50
C GLU A 262 -14.02 -13.90 2.12
N LEU A 263 -14.88 -14.89 1.82
CA LEU A 263 -15.70 -14.93 0.63
C LEU A 263 -16.93 -14.01 0.77
N PRO A 264 -17.38 -13.39 -0.33
CA PRO A 264 -18.53 -12.49 -0.31
C PRO A 264 -19.90 -13.20 -0.32
N PHE A 265 -19.96 -14.54 -0.22
CA PHE A 265 -21.18 -15.34 -0.36
C PHE A 265 -21.31 -16.46 0.68
#